data_AF-A0AAV0T2E3-F1
#
_entry.id   AF-A0AAV0T2E3-F1
#
_cell.length_a   1.000
_cell.length_b   1.000
_cell.length_c   1.000
_cell.angle_alpha   90.00
_cell.angle_beta   90.00
_cell.angle_gamma   90.00
#
_symmetry.space_group_name_H-M   'P 1'
#
loop_
_entity.id
_entity.type
_entity.pdbx_description
1 polymer ?
#
loop_
_entity_poly.entity_id
_entity_poly.type
_entity_poly.pdbx_seq_one_letter_code
_entity_poly.pdbx_strand_id
1 'polypeptide(L)'
;MAAEQAKDRGNRAFSAGLYTDAVACFSEALAIGSGGSNAHVFYSNRSAAQLKLYKAEEALKDADQCISLKPDWPKGYSRRGSALYALGHYTDAYRAYKDGLSYEASNEGLLEGLRSVEAKLSTQRAGTSYGASTSTSSPPSAANLQSFLLGSKKNMFQLYQFVLRSLLLLCFVNFWIPVLLSSYGAYANFFKLAMINHASYLAFTHGVPRWSAVYAQRLMLDPAVQVFFFCVVFWFSDPHGMAMIPVFLLEMVHYFAYLHSLLQVLGLADSTVVTFVTSKVLVPLTSVIITDPSFSTLATRAKWAKLYTRMPQVAANIDVAIGIALLLEMLLPSRNFLLLVLYWQVLRIRYMISPQLQEAFRALHGTILTLVNHPRCPAVFSVVYGKIHAFAVKMSDAAQQQQASPGAGGLASRCSIM
;
A
#
# COMPACT_ATOMS: atom_id res chain seq x y z
N MET A 1 -17.44 34.96 -8.69
CA MET A 1 -18.05 33.73 -9.24
C MET A 1 -17.03 32.78 -9.88
N ALA A 2 -16.08 33.27 -10.70
CA ALA A 2 -15.09 32.40 -11.36
C ALA A 2 -14.20 31.57 -10.40
N ALA A 3 -13.71 32.16 -9.30
CA ALA A 3 -12.90 31.42 -8.30
C ALA A 3 -13.70 30.29 -7.60
N GLU A 4 -14.98 30.53 -7.29
CA GLU A 4 -15.86 29.53 -6.69
C GLU A 4 -16.18 28.39 -7.67
N GLN A 5 -16.38 28.71 -8.96
CA GLN A 5 -16.54 27.68 -10.00
C GLN A 5 -15.28 26.83 -10.18
N ALA A 6 -14.08 27.44 -10.08
CA ALA A 6 -12.82 26.71 -10.09
C ALA A 6 -12.68 25.81 -8.83
N LYS A 7 -13.09 26.28 -7.65
CA LYS A 7 -13.19 25.45 -6.43
C LYS A 7 -14.13 24.28 -6.65
N ASP A 8 -15.32 24.49 -7.20
CA ASP A 8 -16.31 23.42 -7.37
C ASP A 8 -15.84 22.38 -8.38
N ARG A 9 -15.17 22.79 -9.46
CA ARG A 9 -14.45 21.88 -10.37
C ARG A 9 -13.38 21.08 -9.62
N GLY A 10 -12.56 21.76 -8.81
CA GLY A 10 -11.54 21.10 -7.99
C GLY A 10 -12.12 20.10 -6.99
N ASN A 11 -13.24 20.42 -6.35
CA ASN A 11 -13.95 19.52 -5.45
C ASN A 11 -14.48 18.29 -6.18
N ARG A 12 -15.07 18.46 -7.37
CA ARG A 12 -15.51 17.33 -8.21
C ARG A 12 -14.34 16.44 -8.63
N ALA A 13 -13.23 17.03 -9.08
CA ALA A 13 -12.02 16.29 -9.42
C ALA A 13 -11.45 15.55 -8.20
N PHE A 14 -11.44 16.18 -7.03
CA PHE A 14 -11.00 15.56 -5.78
C PHE A 14 -11.88 14.36 -5.39
N SER A 15 -13.21 14.50 -5.48
CA SER A 15 -14.15 13.41 -5.22
C SER A 15 -14.04 12.27 -6.25
N ALA A 16 -13.64 12.57 -7.48
CA ALA A 16 -13.38 11.58 -8.53
C ALA A 16 -11.99 10.91 -8.43
N GLY A 17 -11.16 11.29 -7.45
CA GLY A 17 -9.80 10.76 -7.29
C GLY A 17 -8.76 11.35 -8.26
N LEU A 18 -9.14 12.34 -9.06
CA LEU A 18 -8.26 13.07 -9.99
C LEU A 18 -7.52 14.20 -9.25
N TYR A 19 -6.60 13.83 -8.36
CA TYR A 19 -5.98 14.78 -7.44
C TYR A 19 -5.04 15.79 -8.11
N THR A 20 -4.40 15.43 -9.23
CA THR A 20 -3.60 16.37 -10.04
C THR A 20 -4.45 17.51 -10.58
N ASP A 21 -5.62 17.16 -11.12
CA ASP A 21 -6.55 18.11 -11.71
C ASP A 21 -7.22 18.95 -10.63
N ALA A 22 -7.51 18.33 -9.47
CA ALA A 22 -7.97 19.06 -8.30
C ALA A 22 -6.96 20.13 -7.85
N VAL A 23 -5.67 19.80 -7.79
CA VAL A 23 -4.60 20.78 -7.47
C VAL A 23 -4.54 21.89 -8.52
N ALA A 24 -4.67 21.57 -9.81
CA ALA A 24 -4.69 22.57 -10.87
C ALA A 24 -5.89 23.52 -10.73
N CYS A 25 -7.09 22.99 -10.53
CA CYS A 25 -8.32 23.79 -10.34
C CYS A 25 -8.27 24.65 -9.06
N PHE A 26 -7.73 24.15 -7.95
CA PHE A 26 -7.57 24.97 -6.75
C PHE A 26 -6.47 26.04 -6.91
N SER A 27 -5.43 25.75 -7.70
CA SER A 27 -4.41 26.75 -8.04
C SER A 27 -4.97 27.84 -8.95
N GLU A 28 -5.84 27.49 -9.89
CA GLU A 28 -6.61 28.45 -10.69
C GLU A 28 -7.52 29.31 -9.80
N ALA A 29 -8.25 28.69 -8.85
CA ALA A 29 -9.07 29.43 -7.89
C ALA A 29 -8.25 30.43 -7.07
N LEU A 30 -7.04 30.04 -6.64
CA LEU A 30 -6.09 30.90 -5.94
C LEU A 30 -5.51 32.00 -6.84
N ALA A 31 -5.26 31.74 -8.12
CA ALA A 31 -4.80 32.76 -9.06
C ALA A 31 -5.87 33.84 -9.33
N ILE A 32 -7.15 33.44 -9.33
CA ILE A 32 -8.28 34.35 -9.55
C ILE A 32 -8.63 35.15 -8.28
N GLY A 33 -8.43 34.57 -7.09
CA GLY A 33 -8.97 35.11 -5.84
C GLY A 33 -8.03 35.05 -4.64
N SER A 34 -6.72 35.20 -4.83
CA SER A 34 -5.70 35.09 -3.76
C SER A 34 -5.90 36.05 -2.58
N GLY A 35 -6.53 37.21 -2.80
CA GLY A 35 -6.87 38.19 -1.76
C GLY A 35 -8.34 38.18 -1.29
N GLY A 36 -9.15 37.22 -1.74
CA GLY A 36 -10.57 37.14 -1.39
C GLY A 36 -10.82 36.49 -0.03
N SER A 37 -11.99 36.78 0.58
CA SER A 37 -12.39 36.23 1.90
C SER A 37 -12.37 34.70 1.99
N ASN A 38 -12.42 33.98 0.86
CA ASN A 38 -12.45 32.51 0.80
C ASN A 38 -11.11 31.86 0.43
N ALA A 39 -10.02 32.63 0.27
CA ALA A 39 -8.71 32.09 -0.13
C ALA A 39 -8.21 30.98 0.80
N HIS A 40 -8.47 31.10 2.12
CA HIS A 40 -8.16 30.07 3.12
C HIS A 40 -8.78 28.69 2.77
N VAL A 41 -10.00 28.67 2.20
CA VAL A 41 -10.68 27.43 1.78
C VAL A 41 -9.96 26.79 0.60
N PHE A 42 -9.51 27.58 -0.37
CA PHE A 42 -8.80 27.06 -1.55
C PHE A 42 -7.45 26.46 -1.16
N TYR A 43 -6.69 27.14 -0.28
CA TYR A 43 -5.45 26.60 0.29
C TYR A 43 -5.69 25.29 1.07
N SER A 44 -6.74 25.23 1.92
CA SER A 44 -7.08 24.02 2.66
C SER A 44 -7.44 22.84 1.76
N ASN A 45 -8.17 23.09 0.67
CA ASN A 45 -8.56 22.05 -0.28
C ASN A 45 -7.38 21.60 -1.15
N ARG A 46 -6.51 22.53 -1.57
CA ARG A 46 -5.29 22.20 -2.31
C ARG A 46 -4.30 21.41 -1.45
N SER A 47 -4.13 21.78 -0.18
CA SER A 47 -3.35 21.01 0.80
C SER A 47 -3.84 19.57 0.90
N ALA A 48 -5.16 19.35 0.98
CA ALA A 48 -5.73 18.01 1.00
C ALA A 48 -5.43 17.20 -0.29
N ALA A 49 -5.54 17.84 -1.44
CA ALA A 49 -5.24 17.23 -2.74
C ALA A 49 -3.76 16.88 -2.88
N GLN A 50 -2.85 17.76 -2.42
CA GLN A 50 -1.42 17.50 -2.41
C GLN A 50 -1.03 16.34 -1.49
N LEU A 51 -1.69 16.18 -0.33
CA LEU A 51 -1.47 15.01 0.53
C LEU A 51 -1.87 13.70 -0.16
N LYS A 52 -2.93 13.70 -0.97
CA LYS A 52 -3.32 12.53 -1.78
C LYS A 52 -2.33 12.21 -2.90
N LEU A 53 -1.52 13.19 -3.31
CA LEU A 53 -0.41 13.03 -4.25
C LEU A 53 0.94 12.76 -3.57
N TYR A 54 0.95 12.51 -2.26
CA TYR A 54 2.18 12.32 -1.47
C TYR A 54 3.13 13.53 -1.48
N LYS A 55 2.61 14.73 -1.77
CA LYS A 55 3.35 16.01 -1.78
C LYS A 55 3.16 16.75 -0.45
N ALA A 56 3.76 16.19 0.61
CA ALA A 56 3.47 16.61 1.98
C ALA A 56 4.11 17.98 2.36
N GLU A 57 5.24 18.35 1.75
CA GLU A 57 5.87 19.65 1.98
C GLU A 57 5.05 20.80 1.38
N GLU A 58 4.54 20.61 0.17
CA GLU A 58 3.64 21.57 -0.49
C GLU A 58 2.34 21.68 0.28
N ALA A 59 1.80 20.55 0.75
CA ALA A 59 0.59 20.53 1.56
C ALA A 59 0.75 21.28 2.88
N LEU A 60 1.94 21.22 3.48
CA LEU A 60 2.28 21.97 4.68
C LEU A 60 2.30 23.47 4.40
N LYS A 61 2.97 23.90 3.31
CA LYS A 61 2.98 25.31 2.89
C LYS A 61 1.56 25.85 2.69
N ASP A 62 0.71 25.08 2.02
CA ASP A 62 -0.69 25.45 1.80
C ASP A 62 -1.50 25.48 3.11
N ALA A 63 -1.23 24.57 4.05
CA ALA A 63 -1.87 24.58 5.35
C ALA A 63 -1.44 25.79 6.21
N ASP A 64 -0.16 26.18 6.17
CA ASP A 64 0.35 27.36 6.86
C ASP A 64 -0.24 28.65 6.27
N GLN A 65 -0.38 28.74 4.94
CA GLN A 65 -1.09 29.85 4.28
C GLN A 65 -2.59 29.88 4.63
N CYS A 66 -3.22 28.71 4.76
CA CYS A 66 -4.61 28.64 5.22
C CYS A 66 -4.77 29.23 6.64
N ILE A 67 -3.83 28.93 7.55
CA ILE A 67 -3.87 29.42 8.93
C ILE A 67 -3.52 30.92 8.99
N SER A 68 -2.56 31.40 8.20
CA SER A 68 -2.22 32.83 8.16
C SER A 68 -3.40 33.68 7.70
N LEU A 69 -4.17 33.19 6.73
CA LEU A 69 -5.35 33.86 6.20
C LEU A 69 -6.57 33.77 7.12
N LYS A 70 -6.71 32.66 7.87
CA LYS A 70 -7.81 32.47 8.81
C LYS A 70 -7.37 31.68 10.06
N PRO A 71 -6.81 32.39 11.07
CA PRO A 71 -6.25 31.76 12.27
C PRO A 71 -7.29 31.12 13.18
N ASP A 72 -8.55 31.51 13.10
CA ASP A 72 -9.65 30.99 13.93
C ASP A 72 -10.32 29.76 13.29
N TRP A 73 -9.81 29.24 12.17
CA TRP A 73 -10.44 28.14 11.44
C TRP A 73 -9.78 26.78 11.73
N PRO A 74 -10.45 25.88 12.47
CA PRO A 74 -9.86 24.61 12.93
C PRO A 74 -9.40 23.70 11.78
N LYS A 75 -10.02 23.82 10.59
CA LYS A 75 -9.67 23.01 9.42
C LYS A 75 -8.27 23.29 8.91
N GLY A 76 -7.75 24.51 9.05
CA GLY A 76 -6.36 24.84 8.69
C GLY A 76 -5.35 24.04 9.53
N TYR A 77 -5.57 24.01 10.85
CA TYR A 77 -4.79 23.22 11.79
C TYR A 77 -4.87 21.72 11.54
N SER A 78 -6.05 21.22 11.14
CA SER A 78 -6.22 19.83 10.73
C SER A 78 -5.36 19.47 9.50
N ARG A 79 -5.31 20.36 8.50
CA ARG A 79 -4.44 20.19 7.32
C ARG A 79 -2.97 20.23 7.67
N ARG A 80 -2.56 21.18 8.52
CA ARG A 80 -1.17 21.31 8.99
C ARG A 80 -0.73 20.07 9.76
N GLY A 81 -1.55 19.60 10.69
CA GLY A 81 -1.31 18.37 11.44
C GLY A 81 -1.21 17.14 10.53
N SER A 82 -2.06 17.05 9.50
CA SER A 82 -2.04 15.94 8.53
C SER A 82 -0.76 15.95 7.68
N ALA A 83 -0.31 17.14 7.25
CA ALA A 83 0.91 17.30 6.47
C ALA A 83 2.17 17.00 7.30
N LEU A 84 2.25 17.53 8.53
CA LEU A 84 3.35 17.23 9.45
C LEU A 84 3.39 15.75 9.83
N TYR A 85 2.22 15.11 9.99
CA TYR A 85 2.14 13.67 10.22
C TYR A 85 2.68 12.88 9.02
N ALA A 86 2.34 13.28 7.79
CA ALA A 86 2.86 12.65 6.58
C ALA A 86 4.38 12.85 6.40
N LEU A 87 4.93 13.98 6.86
CA LEU A 87 6.37 14.26 6.92
C LEU A 87 7.09 13.54 8.07
N GLY A 88 6.37 12.90 8.99
CA GLY A 88 6.94 12.24 10.17
C GLY A 88 7.33 13.20 11.31
N HIS A 89 6.94 14.48 11.22
CA HIS A 89 7.17 15.50 12.25
C HIS A 89 6.08 15.45 13.32
N TYR A 90 6.01 14.34 14.06
CA TYR A 90 4.88 14.03 14.94
C TYR A 90 4.74 15.00 16.13
N THR A 91 5.84 15.54 16.66
CA THR A 91 5.80 16.54 17.73
C THR A 91 5.13 17.84 17.30
N ASP A 92 5.40 18.28 16.07
CA ASP A 92 4.82 19.49 15.51
C ASP A 92 3.38 19.24 15.05
N ALA A 93 3.09 18.03 14.53
CA ALA A 93 1.72 17.61 14.25
C ALA A 93 0.85 17.61 15.51
N TYR A 94 1.39 17.16 16.65
CA TYR A 94 0.71 17.18 17.95
C TYR A 94 0.32 18.61 18.35
N ARG A 95 1.28 19.54 18.24
CA ARG A 95 1.06 20.96 18.52
C ARG A 95 -0.02 21.53 17.59
N ALA A 96 0.09 21.28 16.28
CA ALA A 96 -0.88 21.77 15.31
C ALA A 96 -2.32 21.29 15.62
N TYR A 97 -2.51 20.01 15.98
CA TYR A 97 -3.84 19.51 16.36
C TYR A 97 -4.34 20.12 17.67
N LYS A 98 -3.46 20.30 18.67
CA LYS A 98 -3.82 20.93 19.95
C LYS A 98 -4.19 22.41 19.78
N ASP A 99 -3.47 23.13 18.94
CA ASP A 99 -3.76 24.52 18.60
C ASP A 99 -5.14 24.62 17.92
N GLY A 100 -5.46 23.73 16.98
CA GLY A 100 -6.80 23.67 16.38
C GLY A 100 -7.91 23.39 17.39
N LEU A 101 -7.67 22.50 18.36
CA LEU A 101 -8.63 22.16 19.42
C LEU A 101 -8.87 23.31 20.40
N SER A 102 -7.95 24.28 20.50
CA SER A 102 -8.16 25.49 21.30
C SER A 102 -9.27 26.39 20.75
N TYR A 103 -9.54 26.32 19.44
CA TYR A 103 -10.64 27.04 18.78
C TYR A 103 -11.93 26.20 18.74
N GLU A 104 -11.82 24.89 18.53
CA GLU A 104 -12.97 23.98 18.50
C GLU A 104 -12.66 22.66 19.21
N ALA A 105 -12.92 22.61 20.51
CA ALA A 105 -12.55 21.48 21.38
C ALA A 105 -13.28 20.16 21.03
N SER A 106 -14.47 20.24 20.43
CA SER A 106 -15.28 19.08 20.05
C SER A 106 -15.06 18.61 18.60
N ASN A 107 -14.09 19.17 17.87
CA ASN A 107 -13.87 18.81 16.48
C ASN A 107 -13.32 17.37 16.37
N GLU A 108 -14.14 16.45 15.88
CA GLU A 108 -13.80 15.03 15.79
C GLU A 108 -12.55 14.77 14.93
N GLY A 109 -12.38 15.50 13.82
CA GLY A 109 -11.25 15.32 12.91
C GLY A 109 -9.92 15.73 13.54
N LEU A 110 -9.91 16.77 14.37
CA LEU A 110 -8.73 17.17 15.14
C LEU A 110 -8.43 16.18 16.28
N LEU A 111 -9.46 15.70 16.98
CA LEU A 111 -9.31 14.67 18.03
C LEU A 111 -8.77 13.35 17.48
N GLU A 112 -9.25 12.91 16.31
CA GLU A 112 -8.76 11.71 15.63
C GLU A 112 -7.29 11.86 15.18
N GLY A 113 -6.95 13.02 14.60
CA GLY A 113 -5.59 13.36 14.23
C GLY A 113 -4.65 13.38 15.44
N LEU A 114 -5.09 13.95 16.56
CA LEU A 114 -4.36 13.99 17.82
C LEU A 114 -4.09 12.57 18.35
N ARG A 115 -5.11 11.70 18.41
CA ARG A 115 -4.95 10.29 18.85
C ARG A 115 -3.96 9.52 17.97
N SER A 116 -4.01 9.76 16.66
CA SER A 116 -3.11 9.13 15.70
C SER A 116 -1.65 9.57 15.91
N VAL A 117 -1.43 10.86 16.19
CA VAL A 117 -0.11 11.39 16.55
C VAL A 117 0.37 10.86 17.91
N GLU A 118 -0.49 10.82 18.92
CA GLU A 118 -0.16 10.27 20.25
C GLU A 118 0.23 8.80 20.17
N ALA A 119 -0.47 8.00 19.36
CA ALA A 119 -0.11 6.61 19.09
C ALA A 119 1.27 6.47 18.41
N LYS A 120 1.62 7.40 17.51
CA LYS A 120 2.95 7.43 16.87
C LYS A 120 4.03 7.91 17.83
N LEU A 121 3.79 8.95 18.63
CA LEU A 121 4.72 9.47 19.63
C LEU A 121 4.96 8.47 20.76
N SER A 122 3.94 7.75 21.21
CA SER A 122 4.10 6.67 22.19
C SER A 122 4.92 5.51 21.62
N THR A 123 4.69 5.15 20.35
CA THR A 123 5.53 4.17 19.63
C THR A 123 6.97 4.67 19.48
N GLN A 124 7.19 5.95 19.16
CA GLN A 124 8.54 6.53 19.07
C GLN A 124 9.23 6.62 20.42
N ARG A 125 8.51 6.96 21.49
CA ARG A 125 9.01 6.99 22.88
C ARG A 125 9.34 5.59 23.39
N ALA A 126 8.53 4.60 23.09
CA ALA A 126 8.85 3.20 23.35
C ALA A 126 10.10 2.76 22.55
N GLY A 127 10.29 3.28 21.34
CA GLY A 127 11.51 3.08 20.54
C GLY A 127 12.74 3.87 21.02
N THR A 128 12.57 5.03 21.68
CA THR A 128 13.67 5.86 22.21
C THR A 128 14.07 5.50 23.64
N SER A 129 13.17 4.87 24.42
CA SER A 129 13.52 4.16 25.65
C SER A 129 14.51 3.00 25.39
N TYR A 130 14.64 2.55 24.14
CA TYR A 130 15.66 1.59 23.69
C TYR A 130 16.96 2.25 23.18
N GLY A 131 17.00 3.59 23.10
CA GLY A 131 18.11 4.36 22.52
C GLY A 131 18.82 5.31 23.51
N ALA A 132 18.36 5.36 24.76
CA ALA A 132 19.01 6.10 25.84
C ALA A 132 19.34 5.17 27.02
N SER A 133 20.03 4.06 26.73
CA SER A 133 20.85 3.37 27.73
C SER A 133 22.28 3.41 27.23
N THR A 134 22.98 4.46 27.66
CA THR A 134 24.43 4.49 27.78
C THR A 134 24.91 3.13 28.31
N SER A 135 25.88 2.54 27.62
CA SER A 135 26.77 1.46 28.07
C SER A 135 26.60 1.01 29.52
N THR A 136 25.64 0.13 29.77
CA THR A 136 25.68 -0.79 30.90
C THR A 136 25.12 -2.12 30.42
N SER A 137 26.06 -3.02 30.14
CA SER A 137 25.84 -4.45 29.99
C SER A 137 25.02 -4.97 31.17
N SER A 138 23.71 -5.08 30.98
CA SER A 138 22.85 -5.91 31.81
C SER A 138 22.18 -6.93 30.87
N PRO A 139 22.09 -8.20 31.28
CA PRO A 139 21.56 -9.25 30.42
C PRO A 139 20.10 -8.94 30.06
N PRO A 140 19.60 -9.42 28.90
CA PRO A 140 18.20 -9.24 28.54
C PRO A 140 17.33 -9.81 29.66
N SER A 141 16.63 -8.95 30.39
CA SER A 141 15.75 -9.41 31.46
C SER A 141 14.59 -10.18 30.81
N ALA A 142 14.24 -11.34 31.37
CA ALA A 142 13.09 -12.12 30.90
C ALA A 142 11.78 -11.30 30.87
N ALA A 143 11.70 -10.25 31.70
CA ALA A 143 10.60 -9.29 31.74
C ALA A 143 10.46 -8.46 30.44
N ASN A 144 11.57 -8.06 29.80
CA ASN A 144 11.54 -7.32 28.53
C ASN A 144 11.08 -8.21 27.37
N LEU A 145 11.48 -9.48 27.37
CA LEU A 145 11.04 -10.43 26.36
C LEU A 145 9.55 -10.80 26.55
N GLN A 146 9.14 -11.07 27.79
CA GLN A 146 7.76 -11.44 28.09
C GLN A 146 6.79 -10.29 27.77
N SER A 147 7.16 -9.04 28.06
CA SER A 147 6.38 -7.87 27.67
C SER A 147 6.35 -7.66 26.15
N PHE A 148 7.46 -7.90 25.44
CA PHE A 148 7.48 -7.84 23.98
C PHE A 148 6.60 -8.91 23.33
N LEU A 149 6.59 -10.13 23.85
CA LEU A 149 5.83 -11.25 23.28
C LEU A 149 4.35 -11.24 23.69
N LEU A 150 4.07 -10.96 24.96
CA LEU A 150 2.76 -11.19 25.59
C LEU A 150 2.21 -9.94 26.31
N GLY A 151 2.87 -8.79 26.23
CA GLY A 151 2.49 -7.59 26.99
C GLY A 151 1.17 -6.94 26.59
N SER A 152 0.66 -7.21 25.38
CA SER A 152 -0.66 -6.75 24.95
C SER A 152 -1.28 -7.71 23.93
N LYS A 153 -2.60 -7.59 23.69
CA LYS A 153 -3.29 -8.32 22.62
C LYS A 153 -2.64 -8.10 21.25
N LYS A 154 -2.10 -6.90 20.99
CA LYS A 154 -1.39 -6.58 19.75
C LYS A 154 -0.06 -7.34 19.65
N ASN A 155 0.69 -7.42 20.75
CA ASN A 155 1.96 -8.16 20.81
C ASN A 155 1.73 -9.64 20.57
N MET A 156 0.73 -10.23 21.23
CA MET A 156 0.34 -11.63 21.00
C MET A 156 -0.06 -11.88 19.55
N PHE A 157 -0.82 -10.97 18.95
CA PHE A 157 -1.19 -11.08 17.54
C PHE A 157 0.02 -10.96 16.59
N GLN A 158 0.96 -10.06 16.88
CA GLN A 158 2.20 -9.94 16.11
C GLN A 158 3.08 -11.21 16.22
N LEU A 159 3.16 -11.81 17.41
CA LEU A 159 3.83 -13.09 17.61
C LEU A 159 3.14 -14.20 16.82
N TYR A 160 1.80 -14.27 16.86
CA TYR A 160 1.02 -15.21 16.07
C TYR A 160 1.30 -15.09 14.57
N GLN A 161 1.27 -13.86 14.03
CA GLN A 161 1.61 -13.63 12.62
C GLN A 161 3.07 -13.98 12.32
N PHE A 162 3.99 -13.70 13.24
CA PHE A 162 5.39 -14.07 13.08
C PHE A 162 5.56 -15.58 12.95
N VAL A 163 4.88 -16.38 13.79
CA VAL A 163 4.89 -17.84 13.71
C VAL A 163 4.31 -18.32 12.37
N LEU A 164 3.18 -17.78 11.93
CA LEU A 164 2.61 -18.13 10.62
C LEU A 164 3.57 -17.80 9.46
N ARG A 165 4.23 -16.65 9.50
CA ARG A 165 5.23 -16.25 8.49
C ARG A 165 6.47 -17.13 8.50
N SER A 166 6.91 -17.61 9.66
CA SER A 166 8.00 -18.60 9.77
C SER A 166 7.62 -19.92 9.11
N LEU A 167 6.40 -20.40 9.34
CA LEU A 167 5.89 -21.62 8.70
C LEU A 167 5.73 -21.44 7.18
N LEU A 168 5.29 -20.25 6.75
CA LEU A 168 5.20 -19.88 5.34
C LEU A 168 6.57 -19.86 4.66
N LEU A 169 7.59 -19.30 5.32
CA LEU A 169 8.99 -19.34 4.86
C LEU A 169 9.48 -20.79 4.70
N LEU A 170 9.20 -21.66 5.66
CA LEU A 170 9.55 -23.08 5.59
C LEU A 170 8.87 -23.77 4.40
N CYS A 171 7.58 -23.52 4.17
CA CYS A 171 6.85 -24.07 3.02
C CYS A 171 7.42 -23.53 1.69
N PHE A 172 7.79 -22.26 1.63
CA PHE A 172 8.41 -21.66 0.45
C PHE A 172 9.74 -22.34 0.12
N VAL A 173 10.65 -22.47 1.10
CA VAL A 173 11.94 -23.14 0.90
C VAL A 173 11.73 -24.60 0.50
N ASN A 174 10.84 -25.32 1.17
CA ASN A 174 10.58 -26.73 0.88
C ASN A 174 9.95 -26.97 -0.50
N PHE A 175 9.24 -25.99 -1.08
CA PHE A 175 8.74 -26.11 -2.45
C PHE A 175 9.89 -26.23 -3.47
N TRP A 176 10.92 -25.41 -3.32
CA TRP A 176 12.09 -25.37 -4.20
C TRP A 176 13.14 -26.42 -3.88
N ILE A 177 13.28 -26.76 -2.59
CA ILE A 177 14.21 -27.78 -2.09
C ILE A 177 13.38 -28.75 -1.23
N PRO A 178 12.73 -29.76 -1.85
CA PRO A 178 11.86 -30.67 -1.14
C PRO A 178 12.69 -31.59 -0.22
N VAL A 179 12.65 -31.31 1.08
CA VAL A 179 13.34 -32.11 2.11
C VAL A 179 12.33 -32.81 3.03
N LEU A 180 11.29 -32.09 3.46
CA LEU A 180 10.34 -32.54 4.47
C LEU A 180 8.95 -32.87 3.89
N LEU A 181 8.49 -32.08 2.92
CA LEU A 181 7.18 -32.27 2.26
C LEU A 181 7.37 -32.45 0.76
N SER A 182 6.39 -33.08 0.10
CA SER A 182 6.30 -33.05 -1.36
C SER A 182 6.13 -31.61 -1.86
N SER A 183 6.62 -31.30 -3.06
CA SER A 183 6.50 -29.95 -3.63
C SER A 183 5.03 -29.50 -3.72
N TYR A 184 4.12 -30.40 -4.08
CA TYR A 184 2.67 -30.12 -4.05
C TYR A 184 2.16 -29.81 -2.64
N GLY A 185 2.56 -30.60 -1.64
CA GLY A 185 2.17 -30.37 -0.25
C GLY A 185 2.70 -29.03 0.28
N ALA A 186 3.95 -28.69 -0.05
CA ALA A 186 4.57 -27.41 0.31
C ALA A 186 3.85 -26.22 -0.35
N TYR A 187 3.48 -26.35 -1.63
CA TYR A 187 2.71 -25.34 -2.36
C TYR A 187 1.33 -25.10 -1.73
N ALA A 188 0.55 -26.17 -1.51
CA ALA A 188 -0.78 -26.07 -0.94
C ALA A 188 -0.73 -25.51 0.49
N ASN A 189 0.24 -25.96 1.31
CA ASN A 189 0.39 -25.46 2.68
C ASN A 189 0.85 -24.00 2.72
N PHE A 190 1.70 -23.56 1.78
CA PHE A 190 2.08 -22.16 1.66
C PHE A 190 0.84 -21.26 1.47
N PHE A 191 -0.03 -21.57 0.52
CA PHE A 191 -1.21 -20.76 0.25
C PHE A 191 -2.26 -20.85 1.37
N LYS A 192 -2.44 -22.02 2.00
CA LYS A 192 -3.28 -22.16 3.20
C LYS A 192 -2.78 -21.27 4.34
N LEU A 193 -1.48 -21.31 4.64
CA LEU A 193 -0.89 -20.51 5.72
C LEU A 193 -0.98 -19.02 5.41
N ALA A 194 -0.70 -18.61 4.18
CA ALA A 194 -0.85 -17.22 3.73
C ALA A 194 -2.30 -16.75 3.88
N MET A 195 -3.26 -17.57 3.48
CA MET A 195 -4.68 -17.29 3.63
C MET A 195 -5.08 -17.11 5.10
N ILE A 196 -4.67 -18.03 5.98
CA ILE A 196 -4.94 -17.95 7.42
C ILE A 196 -4.32 -16.68 8.00
N ASN A 197 -3.08 -16.36 7.62
CA ASN A 197 -2.38 -15.16 8.06
C ASN A 197 -3.13 -13.88 7.65
N HIS A 198 -3.57 -13.76 6.39
CA HIS A 198 -4.37 -12.61 5.95
C HIS A 198 -5.76 -12.58 6.57
N ALA A 199 -6.45 -13.73 6.70
CA ALA A 199 -7.75 -13.80 7.35
C ALA A 199 -7.68 -13.35 8.81
N SER A 200 -6.64 -13.77 9.53
CA SER A 200 -6.40 -13.35 10.91
C SER A 200 -6.12 -11.85 11.03
N TYR A 201 -5.38 -11.28 10.06
CA TYR A 201 -5.15 -9.83 9.97
C TYR A 201 -6.46 -9.08 9.78
N LEU A 202 -7.27 -9.49 8.81
CA LEU A 202 -8.55 -8.87 8.50
C LEU A 202 -9.52 -8.94 9.68
N ALA A 203 -9.57 -10.08 10.37
CA ALA A 203 -10.38 -10.24 11.57
C ALA A 203 -9.88 -9.36 12.72
N PHE A 204 -8.56 -9.20 12.88
CA PHE A 204 -7.99 -8.34 13.91
C PHE A 204 -8.19 -6.85 13.62
N THR A 205 -8.12 -6.42 12.36
CA THR A 205 -8.24 -5.00 11.97
C THR A 205 -9.67 -4.53 11.81
N HIS A 206 -10.53 -5.31 11.17
CA HIS A 206 -11.92 -4.93 10.88
C HIS A 206 -12.93 -5.51 11.88
N GLY A 207 -12.51 -6.45 12.72
CA GLY A 207 -13.38 -7.16 13.65
C GLY A 207 -14.28 -8.18 12.96
N VAL A 208 -15.31 -8.63 13.69
CA VAL A 208 -16.23 -9.69 13.23
C VAL A 208 -16.98 -9.27 11.97
N PRO A 209 -17.11 -10.15 10.95
CA PRO A 209 -17.89 -9.89 9.74
C PRO A 209 -19.30 -9.41 10.04
N ARG A 210 -19.69 -8.28 9.43
CA ARG A 210 -21.06 -7.76 9.49
C ARG A 210 -21.63 -7.63 8.10
N TRP A 211 -22.88 -8.06 7.92
CA TRP A 211 -23.64 -7.90 6.67
C TRP A 211 -24.10 -6.45 6.50
N SER A 212 -23.16 -5.54 6.26
CA SER A 212 -23.42 -4.13 6.01
C SER A 212 -22.58 -3.62 4.85
N ALA A 213 -23.14 -2.75 4.01
CA ALA A 213 -22.43 -2.16 2.88
C ALA A 213 -21.17 -1.39 3.32
N VAL A 214 -21.23 -0.72 4.47
CA VAL A 214 -20.10 0.03 5.03
C VAL A 214 -18.95 -0.92 5.44
N TYR A 215 -19.27 -2.04 6.08
CA TYR A 215 -18.25 -3.05 6.42
C TYR A 215 -17.64 -3.67 5.16
N ALA A 216 -18.47 -4.04 4.19
CA ALA A 216 -18.01 -4.61 2.92
C ALA A 216 -17.10 -3.63 2.16
N GLN A 217 -17.44 -2.34 2.11
CA GLN A 217 -16.61 -1.32 1.46
C GLN A 217 -15.26 -1.16 2.16
N ARG A 218 -15.24 -1.08 3.50
CA ARG A 218 -13.98 -0.99 4.27
C ARG A 218 -13.09 -2.20 4.06
N LEU A 219 -13.69 -3.39 4.07
CA LEU A 219 -12.99 -4.65 3.84
C LEU A 219 -12.40 -4.70 2.43
N MET A 220 -13.19 -4.42 1.39
CA MET A 220 -12.74 -4.50 -0.01
C MET A 220 -11.65 -3.48 -0.38
N LEU A 221 -11.59 -2.35 0.33
CA LEU A 221 -10.52 -1.35 0.15
C LEU A 221 -9.20 -1.75 0.84
N ASP A 222 -9.21 -2.76 1.72
CA ASP A 222 -8.01 -3.25 2.38
C ASP A 222 -7.18 -4.12 1.41
N PRO A 223 -5.90 -3.78 1.17
CA PRO A 223 -5.02 -4.58 0.31
C PRO A 223 -4.89 -6.04 0.75
N ALA A 224 -5.01 -6.35 2.05
CA ALA A 224 -4.90 -7.72 2.54
C ALA A 224 -6.03 -8.63 2.05
N VAL A 225 -7.21 -8.08 1.74
CA VAL A 225 -8.33 -8.84 1.14
C VAL A 225 -7.98 -9.32 -0.26
N GLN A 226 -7.23 -8.50 -1.00
CA GLN A 226 -6.82 -8.85 -2.35
C GLN A 226 -5.83 -10.01 -2.35
N VAL A 227 -4.86 -9.98 -1.43
CA VAL A 227 -3.89 -11.07 -1.26
C VAL A 227 -4.59 -12.32 -0.72
N PHE A 228 -5.58 -12.17 0.16
CA PHE A 228 -6.44 -13.27 0.59
C PHE A 228 -7.13 -13.96 -0.59
N PHE A 229 -7.83 -13.22 -1.46
CA PHE A 229 -8.49 -13.80 -2.63
C PHE A 229 -7.50 -14.41 -3.63
N PHE A 230 -6.34 -13.77 -3.82
CA PHE A 230 -5.24 -14.34 -4.62
C PHE A 230 -4.82 -15.71 -4.06
N CYS A 231 -4.62 -15.82 -2.75
CA CYS A 231 -4.28 -17.09 -2.10
C CYS A 231 -5.39 -18.13 -2.21
N VAL A 232 -6.66 -17.74 -2.19
CA VAL A 232 -7.80 -18.64 -2.42
C VAL A 232 -7.75 -19.23 -3.83
N VAL A 233 -7.52 -18.40 -4.85
CA VAL A 233 -7.45 -18.84 -6.25
C VAL A 233 -6.34 -19.87 -6.45
N PHE A 234 -5.14 -19.61 -5.93
CA PHE A 234 -3.99 -20.51 -6.10
C PHE A 234 -3.97 -21.71 -5.15
N TRP A 235 -4.75 -21.69 -4.06
CA TRP A 235 -4.86 -22.88 -3.21
C TRP A 235 -5.59 -24.02 -3.93
N PHE A 236 -6.64 -23.71 -4.68
CA PHE A 236 -7.42 -24.71 -5.41
C PHE A 236 -6.89 -25.01 -6.82
N SER A 237 -5.81 -24.34 -7.25
CA SER A 237 -5.23 -24.53 -8.57
C SER A 237 -4.11 -25.56 -8.58
N ASP A 238 -3.73 -25.99 -9.79
CA ASP A 238 -2.48 -26.71 -9.99
C ASP A 238 -1.28 -25.82 -9.57
N PRO A 239 -0.16 -26.41 -9.10
CA PRO A 239 0.99 -25.66 -8.63
C PRO A 239 1.60 -24.76 -9.70
N HIS A 240 1.39 -23.45 -9.56
CA HIS A 240 2.09 -22.43 -10.34
C HIS A 240 3.13 -21.75 -9.46
N GLY A 241 4.39 -22.22 -9.48
CA GLY A 241 5.44 -21.82 -8.54
C GLY A 241 5.70 -20.30 -8.48
N MET A 242 5.54 -19.59 -9.62
CA MET A 242 5.70 -18.14 -9.67
C MET A 242 4.65 -17.39 -8.81
N ALA A 243 3.47 -17.98 -8.59
CA ALA A 243 2.42 -17.36 -7.78
C ALA A 243 2.79 -17.25 -6.29
N MET A 244 3.75 -18.06 -5.81
CA MET A 244 4.22 -17.95 -4.43
C MET A 244 5.05 -16.69 -4.21
N ILE A 245 5.72 -16.18 -5.24
CA ILE A 245 6.73 -15.11 -5.12
C ILE A 245 6.11 -13.78 -4.66
N PRO A 246 5.01 -13.26 -5.24
CA PRO A 246 4.40 -12.01 -4.77
C PRO A 246 4.00 -12.07 -3.29
N VAL A 247 3.34 -13.16 -2.89
CA VAL A 247 2.90 -13.39 -1.51
C VAL A 247 4.10 -13.49 -0.57
N PHE A 248 5.11 -14.25 -0.97
CA PHE A 248 6.34 -14.41 -0.19
C PHE A 248 7.05 -13.06 0.02
N LEU A 249 7.24 -12.27 -1.03
CA LEU A 249 7.91 -10.97 -0.94
C LEU A 249 7.18 -10.04 0.03
N LEU A 250 5.84 -9.97 -0.04
CA LEU A 250 5.04 -9.14 0.85
C LEU A 250 5.15 -9.60 2.31
N GLU A 251 5.04 -10.90 2.57
CA GLU A 251 5.08 -11.44 3.94
C GLU A 251 6.48 -11.39 4.56
N MET A 252 7.53 -11.58 3.76
CA MET A 252 8.90 -11.56 4.27
C MET A 252 9.32 -10.18 4.76
N VAL A 253 8.80 -9.10 4.18
CA VAL A 253 9.05 -7.74 4.68
C VAL A 253 8.56 -7.59 6.13
N HIS A 254 7.36 -8.09 6.43
CA HIS A 254 6.81 -8.06 7.78
C HIS A 254 7.51 -9.05 8.74
N TYR A 255 7.91 -10.21 8.23
CA TYR A 255 8.70 -11.19 8.97
C TYR A 255 10.03 -10.59 9.45
N PHE A 256 10.81 -10.00 8.55
CA PHE A 256 12.11 -9.40 8.89
C PHE A 256 11.96 -8.19 9.81
N ALA A 257 10.90 -7.39 9.66
CA ALA A 257 10.63 -6.29 10.58
C ALA A 257 10.42 -6.79 12.03
N TYR A 258 9.64 -7.84 12.22
CA TYR A 258 9.42 -8.43 13.54
C TYR A 258 10.69 -9.12 14.07
N LEU A 259 11.39 -9.88 13.22
CA LEU A 259 12.63 -10.55 13.58
C LEU A 259 13.69 -9.54 14.06
N HIS A 260 13.82 -8.41 13.38
CA HIS A 260 14.74 -7.35 13.78
C HIS A 260 14.40 -6.80 15.17
N SER A 261 13.12 -6.51 15.45
CA SER A 261 12.67 -6.08 16.78
C SER A 261 12.91 -7.14 17.85
N LEU A 262 12.67 -8.42 17.53
CA LEU A 262 12.94 -9.53 18.45
C LEU A 262 14.44 -9.64 18.78
N LEU A 263 15.31 -9.53 17.78
CA LEU A 263 16.76 -9.56 17.96
C LEU A 263 17.27 -8.38 18.80
N GLN A 264 16.67 -7.20 18.66
CA GLN A 264 16.95 -6.04 19.52
C GLN A 264 16.57 -6.32 20.98
N VAL A 265 15.40 -6.93 21.21
CA VAL A 265 14.95 -7.29 22.57
C VAL A 265 15.86 -8.31 23.22
N LEU A 266 16.39 -9.26 22.44
CA LEU A 266 17.32 -10.28 22.89
C LEU A 266 18.77 -9.77 23.05
N GLY A 267 19.06 -8.52 22.68
CA GLY A 267 20.43 -7.99 22.67
C GLY A 267 21.33 -8.64 21.61
N LEU A 268 20.75 -9.28 20.60
CA LEU A 268 21.44 -10.00 19.53
C LEU A 268 21.49 -9.21 18.20
N ALA A 269 20.96 -7.98 18.18
CA ALA A 269 20.88 -7.16 16.99
C ALA A 269 22.27 -6.84 16.39
N ASP A 270 23.27 -6.62 17.24
CA ASP A 270 24.66 -6.34 16.83
C ASP A 270 25.51 -7.60 16.71
N SER A 271 24.90 -8.79 16.77
CA SER A 271 25.64 -10.04 16.62
C SER A 271 26.30 -10.13 15.23
N THR A 272 27.49 -10.72 15.21
CA THR A 272 28.26 -10.94 13.98
C THR A 272 27.46 -11.72 12.94
N VAL A 273 26.63 -12.67 13.38
CA VAL A 273 25.75 -13.48 12.51
C VAL A 273 24.67 -12.62 11.84
N VAL A 274 23.99 -11.74 12.60
CA VAL A 274 22.94 -10.86 12.04
C VAL A 274 23.54 -9.86 11.06
N THR A 275 24.71 -9.31 11.39
CA THR A 275 25.46 -8.40 10.50
C THR A 275 25.94 -9.11 9.24
N PHE A 276 26.39 -10.37 9.35
CA PHE A 276 26.80 -11.20 8.23
C PHE A 276 25.62 -11.52 7.29
N VAL A 277 24.51 -12.02 7.82
CA VAL A 277 23.31 -12.36 7.01
C VAL A 277 22.77 -11.12 6.30
N THR A 278 22.70 -9.99 7.00
CA THR A 278 22.22 -8.73 6.43
C THR A 278 23.14 -8.24 5.30
N SER A 279 24.45 -8.24 5.51
CA SER A 279 25.42 -7.70 4.55
C SER A 279 25.72 -8.63 3.37
N LYS A 280 25.77 -9.95 3.58
CA LYS A 280 26.22 -10.93 2.58
C LYS A 280 25.11 -11.66 1.85
N VAL A 281 23.92 -11.78 2.44
CA VAL A 281 22.80 -12.50 1.82
C VAL A 281 21.73 -11.53 1.37
N LEU A 282 21.29 -10.64 2.27
CA LEU A 282 20.15 -9.79 1.99
C LEU A 282 20.50 -8.64 1.04
N VAL A 283 21.56 -7.88 1.30
CA VAL A 283 21.96 -6.74 0.45
C VAL A 283 22.15 -7.12 -1.03
N PRO A 284 22.86 -8.22 -1.38
CA PRO A 284 23.01 -8.64 -2.77
C PRO A 284 21.69 -9.07 -3.43
N LEU A 285 20.84 -9.81 -2.72
CA LEU A 285 19.52 -10.21 -3.21
C LEU A 285 18.65 -8.97 -3.47
N THR A 286 18.74 -7.98 -2.59
CA THR A 286 18.00 -6.72 -2.75
C THR A 286 18.55 -5.83 -3.86
N SER A 287 19.84 -5.88 -4.20
CA SER A 287 20.37 -5.15 -5.36
C SER A 287 19.94 -5.75 -6.71
N VAL A 288 19.62 -7.05 -6.74
CA VAL A 288 19.02 -7.68 -7.93
C VAL A 288 17.56 -7.24 -8.09
N ILE A 289 16.86 -7.02 -6.97
CA ILE A 289 15.45 -6.62 -6.97
C ILE A 289 15.28 -5.10 -7.12
N ILE A 290 16.22 -4.31 -6.62
CA ILE A 290 16.23 -2.84 -6.65
C ILE A 290 17.36 -2.40 -7.58
N THR A 291 17.01 -2.04 -8.81
CA THR A 291 17.90 -1.46 -9.83
C THR A 291 18.31 0.00 -9.53
N ASP A 292 18.28 0.41 -8.27
CA ASP A 292 18.58 1.77 -7.85
C ASP A 292 20.07 1.90 -7.50
N PRO A 293 20.86 2.67 -8.27
CA PRO A 293 22.29 2.82 -8.03
C PRO A 293 22.61 3.49 -6.69
N SER A 294 21.64 4.21 -6.09
CA SER A 294 21.79 4.81 -4.77
C SER A 294 21.64 3.80 -3.63
N PHE A 295 21.20 2.56 -3.89
CA PHE A 295 20.85 1.61 -2.84
C PHE A 295 22.09 1.14 -2.05
N SER A 296 23.23 0.95 -2.71
CA SER A 296 24.47 0.46 -2.11
C SER A 296 25.06 1.44 -1.08
N THR A 297 24.90 2.75 -1.31
CA THR A 297 25.48 3.84 -0.50
C THR A 297 24.61 4.24 0.70
N LEU A 298 23.36 3.77 0.78
CA LEU A 298 22.46 4.09 1.90
C LEU A 298 22.89 3.41 3.21
N ALA A 299 22.64 4.10 4.33
CA ALA A 299 22.74 3.50 5.66
C ALA A 299 21.80 2.30 5.80
N THR A 300 22.17 1.30 6.62
CA THR A 300 21.43 0.03 6.77
C THR A 300 19.94 0.24 7.05
N ARG A 301 19.59 1.18 7.95
CA ARG A 301 18.19 1.49 8.28
C ARG A 301 17.42 2.10 7.09
N ALA A 302 18.07 2.93 6.30
CA ALA A 302 17.47 3.55 5.11
C ALA A 302 17.29 2.52 3.97
N LYS A 303 18.20 1.55 3.85
CA LYS A 303 18.05 0.40 2.93
C LYS A 303 16.77 -0.39 3.22
N TRP A 304 16.51 -0.70 4.50
CA TRP A 304 15.29 -1.40 4.91
C TRP A 304 14.01 -0.60 4.64
N ALA A 305 14.02 0.71 4.92
CA ALA A 305 12.87 1.56 4.61
C ALA A 305 12.59 1.61 3.10
N LYS A 306 13.64 1.72 2.28
CA LYS A 306 13.53 1.73 0.80
C LYS A 306 13.08 0.37 0.26
N LEU A 307 13.52 -0.73 0.89
CA LEU A 307 13.06 -2.07 0.55
C LEU A 307 11.57 -2.24 0.83
N TYR A 308 11.13 -1.83 2.02
CA TYR A 308 9.73 -1.88 2.44
C TYR A 308 8.81 -1.15 1.45
N THR A 309 9.23 0.02 0.95
CA THR A 309 8.41 0.81 0.00
C THR A 309 8.45 0.27 -1.43
N ARG A 310 9.54 -0.39 -1.84
CA ARG A 310 9.68 -0.93 -3.21
C ARG A 310 9.06 -2.33 -3.39
N MET A 311 9.03 -3.14 -2.34
CA MET A 311 8.53 -4.52 -2.43
C MET A 311 7.12 -4.67 -3.00
N PRO A 312 6.13 -3.83 -2.62
CA PRO A 312 4.81 -3.87 -3.24
C PRO A 312 4.81 -3.63 -4.75
N GLN A 313 5.72 -2.78 -5.26
CA GLN A 313 5.85 -2.54 -6.69
C GLN A 313 6.44 -3.76 -7.41
N VAL A 314 7.44 -4.41 -6.82
CA VAL A 314 8.04 -5.63 -7.38
C VAL A 314 7.01 -6.75 -7.42
N ALA A 315 6.27 -6.95 -6.34
CA ALA A 315 5.17 -7.92 -6.29
C ALA A 315 4.12 -7.64 -7.38
N ALA A 316 3.73 -6.38 -7.57
CA ALA A 316 2.79 -5.98 -8.62
C ALA A 316 3.32 -6.25 -10.04
N ASN A 317 4.61 -6.06 -10.31
CA ASN A 317 5.22 -6.40 -11.59
C ASN A 317 5.17 -7.91 -11.85
N ILE A 318 5.41 -8.73 -10.82
CA ILE A 318 5.32 -10.19 -10.91
C ILE A 318 3.87 -10.64 -11.11
N ASP A 319 2.90 -10.00 -10.46
CA ASP A 319 1.47 -10.26 -10.70
C ASP A 319 1.11 -10.07 -12.19
N VAL A 320 1.52 -8.95 -12.79
CA VAL A 320 1.30 -8.72 -14.23
C VAL A 320 1.99 -9.80 -15.07
N ALA A 321 3.22 -10.20 -14.73
CA ALA A 321 3.94 -11.25 -15.43
C ALA A 321 3.23 -12.62 -15.34
N ILE A 322 2.68 -12.98 -14.18
CA ILE A 322 1.86 -14.19 -14.01
C ILE A 322 0.62 -14.11 -14.90
N GLY A 323 -0.07 -12.97 -14.95
CA GLY A 323 -1.23 -12.78 -15.82
C GLY A 323 -0.91 -13.02 -17.30
N ILE A 324 0.23 -12.52 -17.77
CA ILE A 324 0.73 -12.76 -19.13
C ILE A 324 1.12 -14.23 -19.32
N ALA A 325 1.82 -14.84 -18.37
CA ALA A 325 2.22 -16.24 -18.43
C ALA A 325 1.00 -17.16 -18.57
N LEU A 326 -0.07 -16.92 -17.78
CA LEU A 326 -1.32 -17.67 -17.89
C LEU A 326 -2.00 -17.49 -19.25
N LEU A 327 -1.91 -16.30 -19.88
CA LEU A 327 -2.40 -16.10 -21.25
C LEU A 327 -1.61 -16.94 -22.26
N LEU A 328 -0.30 -17.03 -22.11
CA LEU A 328 0.56 -17.86 -22.95
C LEU A 328 0.33 -19.35 -22.72
N GLU A 329 0.05 -19.76 -21.48
CA GLU A 329 -0.36 -21.13 -21.13
C GLU A 329 -1.64 -21.57 -21.82
N MET A 330 -2.49 -20.63 -22.28
CA MET A 330 -3.66 -20.96 -23.09
C MET A 330 -3.28 -21.57 -24.46
N LEU A 331 -2.06 -21.29 -24.95
CA LEU A 331 -1.51 -21.87 -26.19
C LEU A 331 -0.93 -23.27 -25.98
N LEU A 332 -0.75 -23.70 -24.72
CA LEU A 332 -0.23 -25.01 -24.35
C LEU A 332 -1.37 -26.04 -24.18
N PRO A 333 -1.06 -27.36 -24.20
CA PRO A 333 -2.06 -28.42 -23.95
C PRO A 333 -2.62 -28.43 -22.52
N SER A 334 -1.87 -27.94 -21.54
CA SER A 334 -2.23 -27.89 -20.12
C SER A 334 -3.12 -26.68 -19.79
N ARG A 335 -4.23 -26.54 -20.51
CA ARG A 335 -5.11 -25.35 -20.41
C ARG A 335 -5.85 -25.33 -19.08
N ASN A 336 -5.51 -24.40 -18.19
CA ASN A 336 -6.29 -24.12 -16.98
C ASN A 336 -7.15 -22.86 -17.16
N PHE A 337 -8.22 -22.98 -17.98
CA PHE A 337 -9.07 -21.86 -18.36
C PHE A 337 -9.76 -21.19 -17.15
N LEU A 338 -10.19 -22.01 -16.18
CA LEU A 338 -10.82 -21.49 -14.96
C LEU A 338 -9.84 -20.63 -14.15
N LEU A 339 -8.60 -21.11 -13.94
CA LEU A 339 -7.57 -20.34 -13.26
C LEU A 339 -7.30 -19.01 -13.97
N LEU A 340 -7.19 -19.03 -15.30
CA LEU A 340 -7.00 -17.82 -16.10
C LEU A 340 -8.13 -16.81 -15.84
N VAL A 341 -9.39 -17.23 -15.97
CA VAL A 341 -10.53 -16.33 -15.77
C VAL A 341 -10.56 -15.78 -14.35
N LEU A 342 -10.42 -16.63 -13.33
CA LEU A 342 -10.43 -16.21 -11.93
C LEU A 342 -9.28 -15.26 -11.61
N TYR A 343 -8.07 -15.56 -12.11
CA TYR A 343 -6.89 -14.74 -11.91
C TYR A 343 -7.09 -13.33 -12.50
N TRP A 344 -7.59 -13.25 -13.74
CA TRP A 344 -7.82 -11.97 -14.40
C TRP A 344 -8.96 -11.17 -13.76
N GLN A 345 -9.96 -11.81 -13.15
CA GLN A 345 -10.96 -11.11 -12.34
C GLN A 345 -10.35 -10.51 -11.07
N VAL A 346 -9.51 -11.29 -10.36
CA VAL A 346 -8.76 -10.77 -9.19
C VAL A 346 -7.86 -9.61 -9.61
N LEU A 347 -7.11 -9.76 -10.71
CA LEU A 347 -6.20 -8.74 -11.21
C LEU A 347 -6.94 -7.46 -11.61
N ARG A 348 -8.13 -7.58 -12.22
CA ARG A 348 -9.01 -6.45 -12.55
C ARG A 348 -9.44 -5.68 -11.30
N ILE A 349 -9.91 -6.38 -10.26
CA ILE A 349 -10.32 -5.75 -8.99
C ILE A 349 -9.12 -5.06 -8.35
N ARG A 350 -7.97 -5.74 -8.30
CA ARG A 350 -6.72 -5.19 -7.75
C ARG A 350 -6.26 -3.96 -8.51
N TYR A 351 -6.41 -3.94 -9.83
CA TYR A 351 -6.01 -2.80 -10.67
C TYR A 351 -6.79 -1.52 -10.34
N MET A 352 -8.07 -1.65 -9.98
CA MET A 352 -8.91 -0.49 -9.62
C MET A 352 -8.53 0.14 -8.28
N ILE A 353 -7.77 -0.58 -7.44
CA ILE A 353 -7.47 -0.16 -6.06
C ILE A 353 -5.98 0.13 -5.87
N SER A 354 -5.09 -0.70 -6.42
CA SER A 354 -3.64 -0.61 -6.20
C SER A 354 -2.96 0.30 -7.24
N PRO A 355 -2.38 1.45 -6.82
CA PRO A 355 -1.63 2.31 -7.73
C PRO A 355 -0.35 1.64 -8.24
N GLN A 356 0.24 0.72 -7.47
CA GLN A 356 1.44 -0.02 -7.86
C GLN A 356 1.15 -0.96 -9.04
N LEU A 357 -0.01 -1.62 -9.02
CA LEU A 357 -0.43 -2.49 -10.11
C LEU A 357 -0.74 -1.69 -11.38
N GLN A 358 -1.36 -0.51 -11.24
CA GLN A 358 -1.54 0.39 -12.39
C GLN A 358 -0.20 0.80 -13.00
N GLU A 359 0.80 1.13 -12.18
CA GLU A 359 2.14 1.46 -12.64
C GLU A 359 2.81 0.26 -13.34
N ALA A 360 2.63 -0.96 -12.83
CA ALA A 360 3.14 -2.17 -13.46
C ALA A 360 2.56 -2.36 -14.88
N PHE A 361 1.27 -2.12 -15.07
CA PHE A 361 0.65 -2.14 -16.40
C PHE A 361 1.12 -1.00 -17.32
N ARG A 362 1.37 0.20 -16.78
CA ARG A 362 1.97 1.31 -17.55
C ARG A 362 3.39 0.97 -18.00
N ALA A 363 4.20 0.39 -17.11
CA ALA A 363 5.54 -0.06 -17.43
C ALA A 363 5.53 -1.14 -18.51
N LEU A 364 4.63 -2.14 -18.39
CA LEU A 364 4.42 -3.16 -19.41
C LEU A 364 4.07 -2.54 -20.77
N HIS A 365 3.10 -1.62 -20.79
CA HIS A 365 2.70 -0.91 -22.01
C HIS A 365 3.90 -0.19 -22.66
N GLY A 366 4.72 0.50 -21.84
CA GLY A 366 5.96 1.13 -22.28
C GLY A 366 6.95 0.13 -22.90
N THR A 367 7.16 -1.02 -22.26
CA THR A 367 8.03 -2.09 -22.79
C THR A 367 7.51 -2.67 -24.10
N ILE A 368 6.19 -2.83 -24.24
CA ILE A 368 5.62 -3.29 -25.51
C ILE A 368 5.84 -2.25 -26.61
N LEU A 369 5.65 -0.97 -26.32
CA LEU A 369 5.90 0.10 -27.29
C LEU A 369 7.37 0.17 -27.71
N THR A 370 8.33 0.02 -26.79
CA THR A 370 9.75 0.01 -27.15
C THR A 370 10.10 -1.19 -28.04
N LEU A 371 9.50 -2.36 -27.78
CA LEU A 371 9.70 -3.55 -28.60
C LEU A 371 9.09 -3.38 -30.00
N VAL A 372 7.85 -2.89 -30.06
CA VAL A 372 7.07 -2.72 -31.29
C VAL A 372 7.66 -1.64 -32.20
N ASN A 373 8.22 -0.58 -31.63
CA ASN A 373 8.86 0.52 -32.37
C ASN A 373 10.34 0.26 -32.64
N HIS A 374 10.88 -0.90 -32.26
CA HIS A 374 12.28 -1.24 -32.52
C HIS A 374 12.53 -1.38 -34.03
N PRO A 375 13.63 -0.85 -34.60
CA PRO A 375 13.89 -0.89 -36.06
C PRO A 375 13.93 -2.29 -36.68
N ARG A 376 14.18 -3.32 -35.86
CA ARG A 376 14.20 -4.74 -36.28
C ARG A 376 12.86 -5.47 -36.08
N CYS A 377 11.84 -4.82 -35.52
CA CYS A 377 10.54 -5.43 -35.30
C CYS A 377 9.69 -5.35 -36.58
N PRO A 378 9.09 -6.46 -37.05
CA PRO A 378 8.16 -6.41 -38.20
C PRO A 378 6.98 -5.47 -37.94
N ALA A 379 6.65 -4.62 -38.92
CA ALA A 379 5.57 -3.62 -38.83
C ALA A 379 4.19 -4.22 -38.48
N VAL A 380 3.99 -5.51 -38.78
CA VAL A 380 2.79 -6.28 -38.40
C VAL A 380 2.51 -6.20 -36.91
N PHE A 381 3.54 -6.29 -36.05
CA PHE A 381 3.34 -6.24 -34.59
C PHE A 381 2.84 -4.88 -34.13
N SER A 382 3.30 -3.79 -34.76
CA SER A 382 2.82 -2.43 -34.46
C SER A 382 1.36 -2.23 -34.83
N VAL A 383 0.99 -2.69 -36.03
CA VAL A 383 -0.39 -2.62 -36.51
C VAL A 383 -1.33 -3.46 -35.63
N VAL A 384 -0.93 -4.68 -35.29
CA VAL A 384 -1.73 -5.58 -34.44
C VAL A 384 -1.88 -5.00 -33.03
N TYR A 385 -0.79 -4.56 -32.42
CA TYR A 385 -0.83 -3.96 -31.09
C TYR A 385 -1.70 -2.69 -31.06
N GLY A 386 -1.56 -1.81 -32.06
CA GLY A 386 -2.38 -0.61 -32.18
C GLY A 386 -3.88 -0.92 -32.27
N LYS A 387 -4.27 -1.95 -33.03
CA LYS A 387 -5.67 -2.40 -33.11
C LYS A 387 -6.18 -2.96 -31.79
N ILE A 388 -5.41 -3.81 -31.11
CA ILE A 388 -5.77 -4.38 -29.80
C ILE A 388 -5.93 -3.26 -28.77
N HIS A 389 -4.98 -2.32 -28.73
CA HIS A 389 -5.01 -1.19 -27.81
C HIS A 389 -6.22 -0.29 -28.06
N ALA A 390 -6.49 0.09 -29.32
CA ALA A 390 -7.65 0.91 -29.67
C ALA A 390 -8.97 0.22 -29.30
N PHE A 391 -9.06 -1.10 -29.49
CA PHE A 391 -10.21 -1.88 -29.06
C PHE A 391 -10.39 -1.87 -27.54
N ALA A 392 -9.30 -2.06 -26.78
CA ALA A 392 -9.33 -2.04 -25.33
C ALA A 392 -9.76 -0.67 -24.76
N VAL A 393 -9.27 0.43 -25.34
CA VAL A 393 -9.68 1.80 -24.97
C VAL A 393 -11.16 2.03 -25.29
N LYS A 394 -11.62 1.59 -26.46
CA LYS A 394 -13.04 1.72 -26.81
C LYS A 394 -13.96 0.95 -25.85
N MET A 395 -13.53 -0.22 -25.39
CA MET A 395 -14.24 -0.99 -24.36
C MET A 395 -14.27 -0.28 -23.00
N SER A 396 -13.16 0.36 -22.59
CA SER A 396 -13.16 1.13 -21.33
C SER A 396 -14.09 2.34 -21.41
N ASP A 397 -14.10 3.05 -22.54
CA ASP A 397 -14.93 4.24 -22.73
C ASP A 397 -16.42 3.89 -22.76
N ALA A 398 -16.79 2.78 -23.41
CA ALA A 398 -18.16 2.27 -23.42
C ALA A 398 -18.64 1.88 -22.01
N ALA A 399 -17.78 1.29 -21.18
CA ALA A 399 -18.10 0.96 -19.79
C ALA A 399 -18.27 2.21 -18.92
N GLN A 400 -17.47 3.27 -19.16
CA GLN A 400 -17.60 4.55 -18.45
C GLN A 400 -18.86 5.31 -18.87
N GLN A 401 -19.25 5.28 -20.16
CA GLN A 401 -20.48 5.90 -20.65
C GLN A 401 -21.76 5.26 -20.09
N GLN A 402 -21.75 3.95 -19.86
CA GLN A 402 -22.86 3.26 -19.18
C GLN A 402 -23.00 3.64 -17.71
N GLN A 403 -21.91 4.01 -17.03
CA GLN A 403 -21.92 4.49 -15.64
C GLN A 403 -22.28 5.99 -15.52
N ALA A 404 -22.06 6.77 -16.57
CA ALA A 404 -22.29 8.21 -16.58
C ALA A 404 -23.72 8.63 -17.02
N SER A 405 -24.59 7.68 -17.40
CA SER A 405 -25.98 7.98 -17.77
C SER A 405 -26.79 8.39 -16.52
N PRO A 406 -27.32 9.63 -16.45
CA PRO A 406 -28.07 10.12 -15.30
C PRO A 406 -29.47 9.51 -15.33
N GLY A 407 -29.65 8.35 -14.69
CA GLY A 407 -30.94 7.67 -14.63
C GLY A 407 -31.02 6.37 -13.85
N ALA A 408 -29.90 5.75 -13.44
CA ALA A 408 -29.93 4.54 -12.63
C ALA A 408 -29.44 4.83 -11.19
N GLY A 409 -30.38 5.20 -10.33
CA GLY A 409 -30.14 5.33 -8.90
C GLY A 409 -29.79 4.00 -8.23
N GLY A 410 -28.88 4.08 -7.25
CA GLY A 410 -28.81 3.29 -6.02
C GLY A 410 -29.07 1.78 -6.06
N LEU A 411 -27.99 1.00 -5.91
CA LEU A 411 -27.90 -0.29 -5.20
C LEU A 411 -28.85 -1.46 -5.54
N ALA A 412 -29.75 -1.35 -6.50
CA ALA A 412 -30.61 -2.46 -6.92
C ALA A 412 -30.90 -2.43 -8.42
N SER A 413 -30.08 -3.12 -9.21
CA SER A 413 -30.60 -3.73 -10.44
C SER A 413 -29.89 -5.05 -10.75
N ARG A 414 -30.35 -6.06 -10.02
CA ARG A 414 -30.50 -7.46 -10.46
C ARG A 414 -29.26 -8.35 -10.38
N CYS A 415 -29.14 -8.97 -9.20
CA CYS A 415 -29.11 -10.43 -9.14
C CYS A 415 -30.04 -11.03 -10.23
N SER A 416 -29.46 -11.74 -11.20
CA SER A 416 -30.09 -12.95 -11.74
C SER A 416 -29.02 -14.02 -11.80
N ILE A 417 -29.02 -14.85 -10.75
CA ILE A 417 -28.66 -16.24 -10.88
C ILE A 417 -29.65 -16.85 -11.89
N MET A 418 -29.14 -17.21 -13.06
CA MET A 418 -29.35 -18.53 -13.66
C MET A 418 -28.05 -18.92 -14.35
#